data_AF-A0A947BUJ8-F1
#
_entry.id   AF-A0A947BUJ8-F1
#
_cell.length_a   1.000
_cell.length_b   1.000
_cell.length_c   1.000
_cell.angle_alpha   90.00
_cell.angle_beta   90.00
_cell.angle_gamma   90.00
#
_symmetry.space_group_name_H-M   'P 1'
#
loop_
_entity.id
_entity.type
_entity.pdbx_description
1 polymer ?
#
loop_
_entity_poly.entity_id
_entity_poly.type
_entity_poly.pdbx_seq_one_letter_code
_entity_poly.pdbx_strand_id
1 'polypeptide(L)'
;MSNEALATKPQSRLASLFYRPPFVGLVAFVIVFVVQALGHTVMIVMEDVWPGEQYVYQSAFAMGLLGAALLFVGMKNGNEVAATWYGFWAGTFLWTGWIEFSFVWSANYLGVPDLMDPVVAGAIATKAEYLVMMSSIGIMGATLAYFLLNKETKCNFFIFFQRHLKLRTGKPTHG
;
A
#
# COMPACT_ATOMS: atom_id res chain seq x y z
N MET A 1 40.07 -31.24 -3.53
CA MET A 1 40.00 -30.81 -2.12
C MET A 1 39.89 -29.30 -2.17
N SER A 2 38.77 -28.64 -1.90
CA SER A 2 37.78 -28.80 -0.83
C SER A 2 36.44 -28.20 -1.26
N ASN A 3 35.37 -29.01 -1.24
CA ASN A 3 34.00 -28.50 -1.23
C ASN A 3 33.70 -28.04 0.19
N GLU A 4 33.77 -26.74 0.45
CA GLU A 4 33.18 -26.18 1.68
C GLU A 4 31.67 -26.29 1.58
N ALA A 5 31.14 -27.23 2.35
CA ALA A 5 29.72 -27.40 2.59
C ALA A 5 29.16 -26.09 3.15
N LEU A 6 28.31 -25.44 2.35
CA LEU A 6 27.37 -24.43 2.82
C LEU A 6 26.50 -25.09 3.90
N ALA A 7 26.87 -24.85 5.16
CA ALA A 7 26.13 -25.27 6.33
C ALA A 7 24.74 -24.60 6.32
N THR A 8 23.76 -25.30 5.75
CA THR A 8 22.36 -24.94 5.89
C THR A 8 21.95 -25.17 7.34
N LYS A 9 21.85 -24.07 8.08
CA LYS A 9 21.30 -24.01 9.44
C LYS A 9 20.00 -24.83 9.48
N PRO A 10 19.75 -25.68 10.49
CA PRO A 10 18.58 -26.54 10.51
C PRO A 10 17.33 -25.66 10.55
N GLN A 11 16.67 -25.54 9.41
CA GLN A 11 15.43 -24.80 9.28
C GLN A 11 14.39 -25.58 10.09
N SER A 12 14.03 -25.06 11.27
CA SER A 12 13.03 -25.64 12.16
C SER A 12 11.81 -26.07 11.34
N ARG A 13 11.36 -27.32 11.49
CA ARG A 13 10.19 -27.87 10.75
C ARG A 13 8.94 -26.99 10.89
N LEU A 14 8.85 -26.19 11.95
CA LEU A 14 7.79 -25.21 12.17
C LEU A 14 7.88 -24.02 11.21
N ALA A 15 9.10 -23.53 10.94
CA ALA A 15 9.34 -22.43 10.02
C ALA A 15 9.03 -22.82 8.57
N SER A 16 9.32 -24.07 8.18
CA SER A 16 8.96 -24.57 6.85
C SER A 16 7.47 -24.90 6.71
N LEU A 17 6.74 -25.14 7.80
CA LEU A 17 5.29 -25.30 7.80
C LEU A 17 4.58 -23.94 7.67
N PHE A 18 5.05 -22.92 8.37
CA PHE A 18 4.52 -21.55 8.27
C PHE A 18 4.80 -20.86 6.93
N TYR A 19 5.86 -21.27 6.22
CA TYR A 19 6.18 -20.76 4.88
C TYR A 19 5.34 -21.38 3.76
N ARG A 20 4.50 -22.39 4.06
CA ARG A 20 3.63 -23.00 3.06
C ARG A 20 2.33 -22.19 2.89
N PRO A 21 1.78 -22.10 1.67
CA PRO A 21 0.41 -21.62 1.50
C PRO A 21 -0.54 -22.55 2.31
N PRO A 22 -1.54 -22.01 3.04
CA PRO A 22 -2.06 -20.64 2.97
C PRO A 22 -1.52 -19.65 4.03
N PHE A 23 -0.66 -20.07 4.96
CA PHE A 23 -0.30 -19.30 6.15
C PHE A 23 0.41 -17.97 5.84
N VAL A 24 1.28 -17.94 4.84
CA VAL A 24 1.98 -16.71 4.41
C VAL A 24 0.98 -15.63 3.95
N GLY A 25 -0.05 -16.02 3.21
CA GLY A 25 -1.11 -15.10 2.76
C GLY A 25 -1.98 -14.61 3.91
N LEU A 26 -2.31 -15.49 4.86
CA LEU A 26 -3.10 -15.14 6.04
C LEU A 26 -2.34 -14.16 6.95
N VAL A 27 -1.03 -14.36 7.15
CA VAL A 27 -0.19 -13.43 7.91
C VAL A 27 -0.13 -12.06 7.23
N ALA A 28 0.06 -12.02 5.90
CA ALA A 28 0.04 -10.75 5.15
C ALA A 28 -1.31 -10.03 5.27
N PHE A 29 -2.42 -10.77 5.20
CA PHE A 29 -3.77 -10.22 5.40
C PHE A 29 -3.92 -9.61 6.80
N VAL A 30 -3.55 -10.34 7.86
CA VAL A 30 -3.62 -9.83 9.23
C VAL A 30 -2.76 -8.58 9.43
N ILE A 31 -1.55 -8.55 8.86
CA ILE A 31 -0.67 -7.38 8.92
C ILE A 31 -1.37 -6.15 8.30
N VAL A 32 -2.04 -6.30 7.15
CA VAL A 32 -2.74 -5.18 6.50
C VAL A 32 -3.88 -4.65 7.38
N PHE A 33 -4.67 -5.52 8.02
CA PHE A 33 -5.73 -5.09 8.94
C PHE A 33 -5.19 -4.31 10.14
N VAL A 34 -4.08 -4.79 10.73
CA VAL A 34 -3.43 -4.09 11.84
C VAL A 34 -2.91 -2.72 11.39
N VAL A 35 -2.30 -2.66 10.20
CA VAL A 35 -1.75 -1.41 9.65
C VAL A 35 -2.85 -0.41 9.31
N GLN A 36 -4.04 -0.87 8.88
CA GLN A 36 -5.19 0.01 8.68
C GLN A 36 -5.61 0.67 10.00
N ALA A 37 -5.72 -0.08 11.09
CA ALA A 37 -6.04 0.49 12.41
C ALA A 37 -4.96 1.47 12.90
N LEU A 38 -3.68 1.14 12.65
CA LEU A 38 -2.57 2.04 12.94
C LEU A 38 -2.63 3.32 12.11
N GLY A 39 -2.97 3.24 10.82
CA GLY A 39 -3.09 4.39 9.93
C GLY A 39 -4.12 5.41 10.43
N HIS A 40 -5.31 4.94 10.84
CA HIS A 40 -6.32 5.80 11.46
C HIS A 40 -5.83 6.42 12.77
N THR A 41 -5.10 5.67 13.60
CA THR A 41 -4.53 6.20 14.84
C THR A 41 -3.51 7.31 14.55
N VAL A 42 -2.69 7.14 13.51
CA VAL A 42 -1.73 8.15 13.06
C VAL A 42 -2.45 9.41 12.58
N MET A 43 -3.57 9.28 11.88
CA MET A 43 -4.38 10.43 11.45
C MET A 43 -4.92 11.22 12.65
N ILE A 44 -5.51 10.56 13.64
CA ILE A 44 -6.01 11.21 14.86
C ILE A 44 -4.86 11.93 15.59
N VAL A 45 -3.68 11.32 15.68
CA VAL A 45 -2.51 11.95 16.32
C VAL A 45 -2.03 13.19 15.54
N MET A 46 -2.10 13.17 14.20
CA MET A 46 -1.76 14.33 13.36
C MET A 46 -2.78 15.47 13.47
N GLU A 47 -4.06 15.15 13.69
CA GLU A 47 -5.13 16.13 13.86
C GLU A 47 -5.17 16.71 15.29
N ASP A 48 -5.06 15.87 16.31
CA ASP A 48 -5.31 16.26 17.71
C ASP A 48 -4.06 16.53 18.55
N VAL A 49 -2.90 15.91 18.25
CA VAL A 49 -1.77 15.86 19.19
C VAL A 49 -0.52 16.62 18.69
N TRP A 50 -0.25 16.67 17.38
CA TRP A 50 0.98 17.28 16.84
C TRP A 50 0.82 17.64 15.35
N PRO A 51 0.85 18.92 14.85
CA PRO A 51 1.18 20.24 15.41
C PRO A 51 -0.04 21.22 15.43
N GLY A 52 -1.27 20.70 15.50
CA GLY A 52 -2.51 21.48 15.50
C GLY A 52 -3.15 21.63 14.11
N GLU A 53 -4.45 21.92 14.08
CA GLU A 53 -5.33 21.96 12.89
C GLU A 53 -4.75 22.76 11.70
N GLN A 54 -3.95 23.79 11.99
CA GLN A 54 -3.33 24.66 10.99
C GLN A 54 -2.13 24.05 10.26
N TYR A 55 -1.52 22.99 10.81
CA TYR A 55 -0.29 22.39 10.31
C TYR A 55 -0.48 20.98 9.72
N VAL A 56 -1.72 20.51 9.64
CA VAL A 56 -2.08 19.18 9.13
C VAL A 56 -1.50 18.97 7.72
N TYR A 57 -1.64 19.92 6.80
CA TYR A 57 -1.08 19.82 5.44
C TYR A 57 0.46 19.75 5.40
N GLN A 58 1.15 20.42 6.33
CA GLN A 58 2.61 20.43 6.39
C GLN A 58 3.14 19.11 6.96
N SER A 59 2.46 18.58 7.99
CA SER A 59 2.76 17.26 8.55
C SER A 59 2.49 16.13 7.55
N ALA A 60 1.39 16.22 6.80
CA ALA A 60 1.05 15.32 5.69
C ALA A 60 2.14 15.31 4.60
N PHE A 61 2.60 16.50 4.21
CA PHE A 61 3.67 16.62 3.23
C PHE A 61 4.99 16.02 3.74
N ALA A 62 5.34 16.25 5.01
CA ALA A 62 6.53 15.69 5.63
C ALA A 62 6.46 14.15 5.74
N MET A 63 5.30 13.59 6.07
CA MET A 63 5.08 12.14 6.12
C MET A 63 5.20 11.49 4.74
N GLY A 64 4.64 12.12 3.69
CA GLY A 64 4.82 11.65 2.31
C GLY A 64 6.29 11.71 1.87
N LEU A 65 7.02 12.76 2.25
CA LEU A 65 8.46 12.88 1.97
C LEU A 65 9.27 11.80 2.68
N LEU A 66 8.94 11.49 3.94
CA LEU A 66 9.53 10.37 4.68
C LEU A 66 9.25 9.04 3.97
N GLY A 67 8.03 8.82 3.46
CA GLY A 67 7.68 7.67 2.63
C GLY A 67 8.53 7.58 1.35
N ALA A 68 8.73 8.70 0.65
CA ALA A 68 9.57 8.76 -0.55
C ALA A 68 11.05 8.45 -0.25
N ALA A 69 11.58 8.95 0.88
CA ALA A 69 12.94 8.65 1.31
C ALA A 69 13.11 7.16 1.64
N LEU A 70 12.14 6.58 2.35
CA LEU A 70 12.08 5.14 2.62
C LEU A 70 12.02 4.31 1.35
N LEU A 71 11.24 4.74 0.35
CA LEU A 71 11.18 4.09 -0.96
C LEU A 71 12.56 4.09 -1.63
N PHE A 72 13.22 5.25 -1.64
CA PHE A 72 14.54 5.39 -2.25
C PHE A 72 15.59 4.50 -1.58
N VAL A 73 15.58 4.42 -0.24
CA VAL A 73 16.45 3.51 0.52
C VAL A 73 16.10 2.05 0.23
N GLY A 74 14.81 1.72 0.17
CA GLY A 74 14.32 0.39 -0.16
C GLY A 74 14.78 -0.10 -1.54
N MET A 75 14.76 0.77 -2.55
CA MET A 75 15.22 0.46 -3.90
C MET A 75 16.73 0.22 -4.00
N LYS A 76 17.52 0.86 -3.14
CA LYS A 76 18.98 0.67 -3.12
C LYS A 76 19.42 -0.58 -2.37
N ASN A 77 18.51 -1.20 -1.62
CA ASN A 77 18.86 -2.32 -0.76
C ASN A 77 18.88 -3.63 -1.56
N GLY A 78 20.01 -4.34 -1.54
CA GLY A 78 20.19 -5.60 -2.28
C GLY A 78 19.49 -6.81 -1.65
N ASN A 79 18.96 -6.67 -0.43
CA ASN A 79 18.24 -7.73 0.27
C ASN A 79 16.74 -7.67 -0.06
N GLU A 80 16.22 -8.68 -0.74
CA GLU A 80 14.81 -8.78 -1.18
C GLU A 80 13.82 -8.68 -0.03
N VAL A 81 14.13 -9.26 1.14
CA VAL A 81 13.23 -9.21 2.31
C VAL A 81 13.15 -7.80 2.89
N ALA A 82 14.29 -7.13 3.02
CA ALA A 82 14.33 -5.76 3.55
C ALA A 82 13.70 -4.77 2.57
N ALA A 83 13.95 -4.92 1.26
CA ALA A 83 13.34 -4.10 0.22
C ALA A 83 11.80 -4.23 0.22
N THR A 84 11.28 -5.43 0.46
CA THR A 84 9.82 -5.66 0.57
C THR A 84 9.21 -4.92 1.76
N TRP A 85 9.86 -4.96 2.93
CA TRP A 85 9.39 -4.24 4.12
C TRP A 85 9.47 -2.72 3.96
N TYR A 86 10.56 -2.21 3.40
CA TYR A 86 10.69 -0.78 3.11
C TYR A 86 9.66 -0.32 2.08
N GLY A 87 9.39 -1.12 1.04
CA GLY A 87 8.35 -0.84 0.05
C GLY A 87 6.95 -0.81 0.66
N PHE A 88 6.65 -1.73 1.58
CA PHE A 88 5.37 -1.76 2.30
C PHE A 88 5.14 -0.47 3.10
N TRP A 89 6.10 -0.10 3.97
CA TRP A 89 5.98 1.11 4.79
C TRP A 89 6.03 2.39 3.96
N ALA A 90 6.87 2.44 2.91
CA ALA A 90 6.91 3.58 2.00
C ALA A 90 5.56 3.79 1.30
N GLY A 91 4.93 2.71 0.83
CA GLY A 91 3.60 2.76 0.22
C GLY A 91 2.54 3.29 1.19
N THR A 92 2.54 2.78 2.43
CA THR A 92 1.62 3.26 3.48
C THR A 92 1.79 4.75 3.75
N PHE A 93 3.01 5.24 3.97
CA PHE A 93 3.25 6.67 4.24
C PHE A 93 3.00 7.59 3.05
N LEU A 94 3.30 7.14 1.82
CA LEU A 94 2.99 7.90 0.61
C LEU A 94 1.47 8.02 0.41
N TRP A 95 0.74 6.93 0.68
CA TRP A 95 -0.72 6.94 0.61
C TRP A 95 -1.33 7.89 1.64
N THR A 96 -1.02 7.68 2.93
CA THR A 96 -1.59 8.49 4.02
C THR A 96 -1.14 9.95 3.94
N GLY A 97 0.09 10.22 3.50
CA GLY A 97 0.65 11.57 3.46
C GLY A 97 0.24 12.37 2.23
N TRP A 98 0.48 11.85 1.04
CA TRP A 98 0.25 12.61 -0.19
C TRP A 98 -1.10 12.33 -0.84
N ILE A 99 -1.55 11.08 -0.91
CA ILE A 99 -2.79 10.75 -1.64
C ILE A 99 -4.02 11.15 -0.83
N GLU A 100 -4.11 10.74 0.43
CA GLU A 100 -5.27 10.95 1.29
C GLU A 100 -5.51 12.46 1.55
N PHE A 101 -4.49 13.19 1.97
CA PHE A 101 -4.62 14.65 2.17
C PHE A 101 -4.80 15.44 0.87
N SER A 102 -4.40 14.90 -0.30
CA SER A 102 -4.76 15.52 -1.58
C SER A 102 -6.26 15.44 -1.85
N PHE A 103 -6.93 14.37 -1.43
CA PHE A 103 -8.39 14.27 -1.53
C PHE A 103 -9.09 15.25 -0.60
N VAL A 104 -8.61 15.38 0.64
CA VAL A 104 -9.12 16.39 1.60
C VAL A 104 -8.93 17.81 1.04
N TRP A 105 -7.73 18.13 0.54
CA TRP A 105 -7.45 19.42 -0.07
C TRP A 105 -8.34 19.70 -1.29
N SER A 106 -8.50 18.72 -2.18
CA SER A 106 -9.33 18.85 -3.38
C SER A 106 -10.81 19.04 -3.01
N ALA A 107 -11.31 18.32 -2.01
CA ALA A 107 -12.68 18.48 -1.52
C ALA A 107 -12.92 19.89 -0.96
N ASN A 108 -11.98 20.40 -0.16
CA ASN A 108 -12.02 21.77 0.38
C ASN A 108 -11.94 22.83 -0.73
N TYR A 109 -11.05 22.65 -1.71
CA TYR A 109 -10.88 23.61 -2.82
C TYR A 109 -12.11 23.65 -3.74
N LEU A 110 -12.71 22.50 -4.05
CA LEU A 110 -13.92 22.43 -4.87
C LEU A 110 -15.20 22.76 -4.08
N GLY A 111 -15.12 22.91 -2.75
CA GLY A 111 -16.28 23.16 -1.89
C GLY A 111 -17.33 22.06 -1.97
N VAL A 112 -16.90 20.81 -2.12
CA VAL A 112 -17.82 19.67 -2.27
C VAL A 112 -18.57 19.46 -0.95
N PRO A 113 -19.92 19.52 -0.94
CA PRO A 113 -20.68 19.28 0.28
C PRO A 113 -20.60 17.81 0.69
N ASP A 114 -20.56 17.56 2.00
CA ASP A 114 -20.72 16.22 2.57
C ASP A 114 -22.06 15.62 2.10
N LEU A 115 -22.07 14.33 1.76
CA LEU A 115 -23.30 13.66 1.35
C LEU A 115 -24.15 13.40 2.60
N MET A 116 -25.31 14.04 2.67
CA MET A 116 -26.27 13.84 3.76
C MET A 116 -27.08 12.55 3.53
N ASP A 117 -27.37 11.83 4.62
CA ASP A 117 -28.21 10.63 4.58
C ASP A 117 -29.64 11.01 4.16
N PRO A 118 -30.20 10.40 3.10
CA PRO A 118 -31.57 10.66 2.67
C PRO A 118 -32.64 10.13 3.64
N VAL A 119 -32.28 9.23 4.57
CA VAL A 119 -33.21 8.59 5.52
C VAL A 119 -33.22 9.30 6.88
N VAL A 120 -32.08 9.87 7.30
CA VAL A 120 -31.94 10.55 8.60
C VAL A 120 -31.48 11.99 8.38
N ALA A 121 -32.39 12.94 8.61
CA ALA A 121 -32.08 14.37 8.47
C ALA A 121 -30.93 14.78 9.40
N GLY A 122 -29.83 15.27 8.82
CA GLY A 122 -28.65 15.77 9.53
C GLY A 122 -27.55 14.74 9.80
N ALA A 123 -27.72 13.48 9.40
CA ALA A 123 -26.63 12.50 9.45
C ALA A 123 -25.76 12.63 8.19
N ILE A 124 -24.43 12.69 8.37
CA ILE A 124 -23.47 12.67 7.27
C ILE A 124 -23.30 11.21 6.85
N ALA A 125 -23.72 10.86 5.64
CA ALA A 125 -23.55 9.52 5.08
C ALA A 125 -22.12 9.29 4.60
N THR A 126 -21.51 10.28 3.92
CA THR A 126 -20.11 10.23 3.50
C THR A 126 -19.45 11.61 3.53
N LYS A 127 -18.17 11.64 3.92
CA LYS A 127 -17.33 12.84 3.86
C LYS A 127 -16.99 13.23 2.43
N ALA A 128 -16.78 14.52 2.21
CA ALA A 128 -16.43 15.11 0.92
C ALA A 128 -15.15 14.50 0.30
N GLU A 129 -14.14 14.14 1.10
CA GLU A 129 -12.94 13.47 0.57
C GLU A 129 -13.24 12.14 -0.14
N TYR A 130 -14.21 11.36 0.35
CA TYR A 130 -14.56 10.05 -0.25
C TYR A 130 -15.33 10.20 -1.56
N LEU A 131 -16.09 11.28 -1.71
CA LEU A 131 -16.74 11.64 -2.99
C LEU A 131 -15.68 11.93 -4.06
N VAL A 132 -14.63 12.67 -3.70
CA VAL A 132 -13.50 12.95 -4.60
C VAL A 132 -12.68 11.68 -4.86
N MET A 133 -12.51 10.80 -3.86
CA MET A 133 -11.77 9.54 -4.01
C MET A 133 -12.35 8.65 -5.12
N MET A 134 -13.67 8.67 -5.37
CA MET A 134 -14.30 7.90 -6.46
C MET A 134 -13.73 8.26 -7.85
N SER A 135 -13.20 9.48 -8.03
CA SER A 135 -12.55 9.87 -9.29
C SER A 135 -11.26 9.07 -9.58
N SER A 136 -10.63 8.50 -8.55
CA SER A 136 -9.39 7.72 -8.67
C SER A 136 -9.60 6.32 -9.28
N ILE A 137 -10.84 5.85 -9.43
CA ILE A 137 -11.18 4.54 -10.02
C ILE A 137 -10.59 4.42 -11.44
N GLY A 138 -10.62 5.49 -12.23
CA GLY A 138 -10.02 5.48 -13.57
C GLY A 138 -8.51 5.31 -13.56
N ILE A 139 -7.82 5.99 -12.64
CA ILE A 139 -6.35 5.90 -12.47
C ILE A 139 -5.97 4.50 -11.97
N MET A 140 -6.71 3.97 -11.01
CA MET A 140 -6.53 2.60 -10.52
C MET A 140 -6.76 1.57 -11.63
N GLY A 141 -7.82 1.72 -12.42
CA GLY A 141 -8.10 0.84 -13.55
C GLY A 141 -7.00 0.84 -14.60
N ALA A 142 -6.49 2.02 -14.96
CA ALA A 142 -5.40 2.16 -15.93
C ALA A 142 -4.09 1.54 -15.44
N THR A 143 -3.72 1.79 -14.17
CA THR A 143 -2.51 1.22 -13.57
C THR A 143 -2.60 -0.30 -13.39
N LEU A 144 -3.75 -0.82 -12.93
CA LEU A 144 -3.99 -2.25 -12.82
C LEU A 144 -3.96 -2.96 -14.17
N ALA A 145 -4.55 -2.36 -15.22
CA ALA A 145 -4.48 -2.90 -16.57
C ALA A 145 -3.04 -3.00 -17.06
N TYR A 146 -2.23 -1.96 -16.80
CA TYR A 146 -0.79 -1.99 -17.11
C TYR A 146 -0.08 -3.13 -16.38
N PHE A 147 -0.24 -3.27 -15.06
CA PHE A 147 0.40 -4.35 -14.30
C PHE A 147 -0.09 -5.75 -14.73
N LEU A 148 -1.37 -5.88 -15.05
CA LEU A 148 -1.96 -7.15 -15.48
C LEU A 148 -1.40 -7.60 -16.85
N LEU A 149 -1.10 -6.68 -17.75
CA LEU A 149 -0.51 -6.99 -19.06
C LEU A 149 1.04 -6.99 -19.06
N ASN A 150 1.66 -6.46 -18.01
CA ASN A 150 3.11 -6.39 -17.88
C ASN A 150 3.71 -7.78 -17.61
N LYS A 151 4.63 -8.19 -18.49
CA LYS A 151 5.35 -9.47 -18.46
C LYS A 151 6.37 -9.59 -17.33
N GLU A 152 6.82 -8.47 -16.75
CA GLU A 152 7.85 -8.43 -15.70
C GLU A 152 7.26 -8.46 -14.27
N THR A 153 5.95 -8.72 -14.12
CA THR A 153 5.31 -8.77 -12.81
C THR A 153 5.72 -10.02 -12.02
N LYS A 154 6.33 -9.82 -10.85
CA LYS A 154 6.73 -10.91 -9.92
C LYS A 154 5.63 -11.30 -8.92
N CYS A 155 4.51 -10.59 -8.90
CA CYS A 155 3.42 -10.84 -7.96
C CYS A 155 2.60 -12.08 -8.37
N ASN A 156 2.51 -13.05 -7.46
CA ASN A 156 1.78 -14.30 -7.69
C ASN A 156 0.28 -14.09 -8.02
N PHE A 157 -0.34 -13.03 -7.51
CA PHE A 157 -1.73 -12.69 -7.81
C PHE A 157 -1.92 -12.32 -9.28
N PHE A 158 -1.10 -11.40 -9.82
CA PHE A 158 -1.18 -11.03 -11.23
C PHE A 158 -0.83 -12.21 -12.15
N ILE A 159 0.16 -13.01 -11.78
CA ILE A 159 0.51 -14.24 -12.52
C ILE A 159 -0.66 -15.24 -12.53
N PHE A 160 -1.40 -15.38 -11.42
CA PHE A 160 -2.60 -16.22 -11.36
C PHE A 160 -3.67 -15.74 -12.35
N PHE A 161 -3.98 -14.44 -12.37
CA PHE A 161 -4.95 -13.87 -13.31
C PHE A 161 -4.49 -14.00 -14.77
N GLN A 162 -3.21 -13.72 -15.07
CA GLN A 162 -2.65 -13.89 -16.42
C GLN A 162 -2.74 -15.35 -16.91
N ARG A 163 -2.52 -16.33 -16.02
CA ARG A 163 -2.64 -17.75 -16.34
C ARG A 163 -4.08 -18.17 -16.57
N HIS A 164 -5.01 -17.70 -15.73
CA HIS A 164 -6.43 -18.08 -15.82
C HIS A 164 -7.14 -17.42 -17.01
N LEU A 165 -6.83 -16.14 -17.29
CA LEU A 165 -7.40 -15.38 -18.40
C LEU A 165 -6.63 -15.54 -19.73
N LYS A 166 -5.54 -16.34 -19.73
CA LYS A 166 -4.65 -16.55 -20.90
C LYS A 166 -4.04 -15.27 -21.48
N LEU A 167 -3.87 -14.23 -20.67
CA LEU A 167 -3.37 -12.90 -21.08
C LEU A 167 -1.84 -12.80 -21.11
N ARG A 168 -1.13 -13.91 -21.37
CA ARG A 168 0.34 -13.91 -21.38
C ARG A 168 0.86 -13.21 -22.65
N THR A 169 1.34 -11.98 -22.48
CA THR A 169 1.87 -11.10 -23.54
C THR A 169 3.29 -11.46 -24.00
N GLY A 170 3.99 -12.39 -23.33
CA GLY A 170 5.32 -12.87 -23.73
C GLY A 170 6.10 -13.55 -22.61
N LYS A 171 7.37 -13.87 -22.87
CA LYS A 171 8.33 -14.31 -21.84
C LYS A 171 8.97 -13.08 -21.18
N PRO A 172 9.22 -13.11 -19.84
CA PRO A 172 9.99 -12.07 -19.16
C PRO A 172 11.37 -11.91 -19.82
N THR A 173 11.88 -10.69 -19.85
CA THR A 173 13.23 -10.40 -20.35
C THR A 173 14.24 -11.01 -19.39
N HIS A 174 15.29 -11.66 -19.90
CA HIS A 174 16.37 -12.14 -19.04
C HIS A 174 17.14 -10.91 -18.52
N GLY A 175 16.89 -10.56 -17.25
CA GLY A 175 17.71 -9.63 -16.49
C GLY A 175 18.92 -10.33 -15.87
#